data_AF-A0A7J9YLE5-F1
#
_entry.id   AF-A0A7J9YLE5-F1
#
_cell.length_a   1.000
_cell.length_b   1.000
_cell.length_c   1.000
_cell.angle_alpha   90.00
_cell.angle_beta   90.00
_cell.angle_gamma   90.00
#
_symmetry.space_group_name_H-M   'P 1'
#
loop_
_entity.id
_entity.type
_entity.pdbx_description
1 polymer ?
#
loop_
_entity_poly.entity_id
_entity_poly.type
_entity_poly.pdbx_seq_one_letter_code
_entity_poly.pdbx_strand_id
1 'polypeptide(L)'
;MAKNNQRTVTKLLDVAGTTCAAEAGIRLKNTPAPLYRLLVLAVLLSTRIKADIAVAAAVELVKAGFGTPQRMLDASWQQRVDALHGLLRRVPRLGPVGAHIFCREAQDVWPELRPYVDAKAADGAKRLSLPTTARELAKLVSADDLGRLTAALVRVSLDRKLAGKVLDERD
;
A
#
# COMPACT_ATOMS: atom_id res chain seq x y z
N MET A 1 3.97 20.29 48.04
CA MET A 1 3.91 19.20 47.04
C MET A 1 2.90 19.46 45.93
N ALA A 2 1.62 19.74 46.21
CA ALA A 2 0.59 19.98 45.18
C ALA A 2 0.94 21.09 44.15
N LYS A 3 1.46 22.25 44.58
CA LYS A 3 1.92 23.33 43.68
C LYS A 3 3.07 22.91 42.74
N ASN A 4 3.94 21.99 43.19
CA ASN A 4 5.07 21.51 42.40
C ASN A 4 4.61 20.50 41.34
N ASN A 5 3.67 19.62 41.72
CA ASN A 5 3.03 18.67 40.79
C ASN A 5 2.26 19.42 39.70
N GLN A 6 1.52 20.47 40.06
CA GLN A 6 0.79 21.30 39.10
C GLN A 6 1.73 21.92 38.05
N ARG A 7 2.87 22.47 38.51
CA ARG A 7 3.87 23.09 37.64
C ARG A 7 4.52 22.07 36.69
N THR A 8 4.79 20.86 37.18
CA THR A 8 5.33 19.76 36.37
C THR A 8 4.32 19.30 35.31
N VAL A 9 3.04 19.14 35.67
CA VAL A 9 1.98 18.76 34.73
C VAL A 9 1.78 19.83 33.65
N THR A 10 1.78 21.12 34.01
CA THR A 10 1.69 22.20 33.03
C THR A 10 2.84 22.16 32.02
N LYS A 11 4.08 21.94 32.49
CA LYS A 11 5.25 21.84 31.61
C LYS A 11 5.20 20.58 30.71
N LEU A 12 4.69 19.46 31.22
CA LEU A 12 4.50 18.24 30.43
C LEU A 12 3.49 18.46 29.30
N LEU A 13 2.35 19.09 29.59
CA LEU A 13 1.33 19.37 28.59
C LEU A 13 1.81 20.36 27.53
N ASP A 14 2.64 21.32 27.91
CA ASP A 14 3.23 22.30 26.98
C ASP A 14 4.24 21.65 26.01
N VAL A 15 5.09 20.76 26.52
CA VAL A 15 6.17 20.14 25.73
C VAL A 15 5.69 18.91 24.94
N ALA A 16 4.74 18.14 25.47
CA ALA A 16 4.37 16.82 24.95
C ALA A 16 2.85 16.53 25.00
N GLY A 17 2.00 17.56 25.13
CA GLY A 17 0.56 17.39 25.26
C GLY A 17 -0.20 17.08 23.97
N THR A 18 0.49 17.03 22.82
CA THR A 18 -0.15 16.74 21.53
C THR A 18 -0.57 15.27 21.48
N THR A 19 -1.86 15.02 21.22
CA THR A 19 -2.39 13.65 21.13
C THR A 19 -2.22 13.10 19.72
N CYS A 20 -2.12 11.78 19.55
CA CYS A 20 -2.02 11.15 18.23
C CYS A 20 -3.18 11.55 17.30
N ALA A 21 -4.37 11.79 17.84
CA ALA A 21 -5.51 12.31 17.09
C ALA A 21 -5.24 13.72 16.56
N ALA A 22 -4.68 14.61 17.38
CA ALA A 22 -4.31 15.96 16.98
C ALA A 22 -3.17 15.95 15.94
N GLU A 23 -2.16 15.08 16.10
CA GLU A 23 -1.09 14.88 15.11
C GLU A 23 -1.62 14.39 13.76
N ALA A 24 -2.65 13.54 13.78
CA ALA A 24 -3.35 13.06 12.59
C ALA A 24 -4.37 14.08 12.01
N GLY A 25 -4.46 15.29 12.54
CA GLY A 25 -5.42 16.32 12.12
C GLY A 25 -6.88 16.00 12.46
N ILE A 26 -7.13 15.03 13.34
CA ILE A 26 -8.46 14.63 13.77
C ILE A 26 -8.91 15.55 14.91
N ARG A 27 -9.82 16.49 14.61
CA ARG A 27 -10.53 17.23 15.66
C ARG A 27 -11.53 16.30 16.33
N LEU A 28 -11.15 15.77 17.49
CA LEU A 28 -11.98 14.83 18.23
C LEU A 28 -13.24 15.52 18.77
N LYS A 29 -14.41 14.96 18.46
CA LYS A 29 -15.71 15.30 19.03
C LYS A 29 -16.43 14.00 19.37
N ASN A 30 -17.34 14.03 20.34
CA ASN A 30 -18.15 12.86 20.68
C ASN A 30 -19.28 12.65 19.64
N THR A 31 -18.90 12.34 18.41
CA THR A 31 -19.79 12.02 17.29
C THR A 31 -19.22 10.87 16.47
N PRO A 32 -20.05 10.13 15.70
CA PRO A 32 -19.60 8.89 15.04
C PRO A 32 -18.40 9.06 14.10
N ALA A 33 -18.36 10.14 13.32
CA ALA A 33 -17.32 10.33 12.30
C ALA A 33 -15.90 10.57 12.88
N PRO A 34 -15.68 11.46 13.87
CA PRO A 34 -14.40 11.59 14.56
C PRO A 34 -13.96 10.33 15.31
N LEU A 35 -14.90 9.60 15.94
CA LEU A 35 -14.58 8.36 16.67
C LEU A 35 -14.17 7.22 15.71
N TYR A 36 -14.80 7.11 14.54
CA TYR A 36 -14.37 6.16 13.51
C TYR A 36 -12.95 6.46 13.02
N ARG A 37 -12.61 7.74 12.79
CA ARG A 37 -11.24 8.14 12.39
C ARG A 37 -10.21 7.80 13.46
N LEU A 38 -10.55 7.96 14.74
CA LEU A 38 -9.71 7.56 15.87
C LEU A 38 -9.51 6.04 15.93
N LEU A 39 -10.56 5.25 15.68
CA LEU A 39 -10.48 3.78 15.62
C LEU A 39 -9.53 3.33 14.50
N VAL A 40 -9.65 3.90 13.30
CA VAL A 40 -8.74 3.61 12.18
C VAL A 40 -7.31 3.95 12.54
N LEU A 41 -7.06 5.12 13.16
CA LEU A 41 -5.74 5.50 13.65
C LEU A 41 -5.20 4.48 14.67
N ALA A 42 -6.01 4.04 15.62
CA ALA A 42 -5.62 3.06 16.63
C ALA A 42 -5.28 1.69 16.03
N VAL A 43 -6.03 1.22 15.03
CA VAL A 43 -5.72 -0.01 14.29
C VAL A 43 -4.38 0.11 13.57
N LEU A 44 -4.13 1.25 12.91
CA LEU A 44 -2.87 1.48 12.19
C LEU A 44 -1.68 1.54 13.16
N LEU A 45 -1.83 2.22 14.31
CA LEU A 45 -0.80 2.30 15.36
C LEU A 45 -0.54 0.96 16.07
N SER A 46 -1.51 0.04 16.07
CA SER A 46 -1.40 -1.28 16.71
C SER A 46 -0.58 -2.29 15.90
N THR A 47 -0.18 -1.95 14.68
CA THR A 47 0.79 -2.71 13.88
C THR A 47 2.15 -2.00 13.95
N ARG A 48 3.30 -2.72 13.93
CA ARG A 48 4.65 -2.10 13.99
C ARG A 48 4.96 -1.29 12.72
N ILE A 49 4.32 -0.15 12.58
CA ILE A 49 4.58 0.88 11.57
C ILE A 49 4.77 2.22 12.29
N LYS A 50 5.70 3.04 11.81
CA LYS A 50 5.91 4.38 12.37
C LYS A 50 4.65 5.23 12.17
N ALA A 51 4.32 6.10 13.14
CA ALA A 51 3.08 6.87 13.16
C ALA A 51 2.90 7.78 11.93
N ASP A 52 4.00 8.27 11.36
CA ASP A 52 4.04 9.03 10.10
C ASP A 52 3.53 8.20 8.90
N ILE A 53 3.85 6.91 8.84
CA ILE A 53 3.34 5.97 7.82
C ILE A 53 1.85 5.71 8.01
N ALA A 54 1.37 5.59 9.25
CA ALA A 54 -0.06 5.43 9.54
C ALA A 54 -0.87 6.68 9.15
N VAL A 55 -0.37 7.88 9.46
CA VAL A 55 -1.01 9.14 9.05
C VAL A 55 -0.97 9.29 7.53
N ALA A 56 0.14 8.94 6.90
CA ALA A 56 0.23 8.88 5.45
C ALA A 56 -0.80 7.92 4.85
N ALA A 57 -0.95 6.71 5.43
CA ALA A 57 -1.95 5.68 5.12
C ALA A 57 -3.36 6.25 5.05
N ALA A 58 -3.78 6.88 6.13
CA ALA A 58 -5.10 7.49 6.24
C ALA A 58 -5.33 8.58 5.17
N VAL A 59 -4.32 9.43 4.91
CA VAL A 59 -4.44 10.51 3.92
C VAL A 59 -4.65 9.97 2.50
N GLU A 60 -3.88 8.96 2.05
CA GLU A 60 -4.05 8.45 0.69
C GLU A 60 -5.33 7.63 0.52
N LEU A 61 -5.78 6.90 1.55
CA LEU A 61 -7.08 6.22 1.52
C LEU A 61 -8.23 7.23 1.40
N VAL A 62 -8.16 8.35 2.12
CA VAL A 62 -9.15 9.44 1.98
C VAL A 62 -9.09 10.08 0.59
N LYS A 63 -7.89 10.37 0.06
CA LYS A 63 -7.71 10.92 -1.29
C LYS A 63 -8.23 9.98 -2.38
N ALA A 64 -8.08 8.67 -2.19
CA ALA A 64 -8.60 7.64 -3.10
C ALA A 64 -10.14 7.45 -2.98
N GLY A 65 -10.80 8.18 -2.08
CA GLY A 65 -12.25 8.15 -1.91
C GLY A 65 -12.76 7.14 -0.87
N PHE A 66 -11.87 6.52 -0.09
CA PHE A 66 -12.20 5.50 0.91
C PHE A 66 -12.30 6.06 2.34
N GLY A 67 -12.77 7.30 2.48
CA GLY A 67 -12.91 7.99 3.77
C GLY A 67 -14.10 7.53 4.63
N THR A 68 -14.90 6.57 4.16
CA THR A 68 -16.05 6.01 4.88
C THR A 68 -16.05 4.48 4.82
N PRO A 69 -16.65 3.79 5.81
CA PRO A 69 -16.74 2.32 5.81
C PRO A 69 -17.39 1.77 4.53
N GLN A 70 -18.49 2.39 4.09
CA GLN A 70 -19.21 1.95 2.89
C GLN A 70 -18.34 2.06 1.64
N ARG A 71 -17.65 3.19 1.44
CA ARG A 71 -16.73 3.38 0.30
C ARG A 71 -15.53 2.42 0.35
N MET A 72 -15.06 2.07 1.54
CA MET A 72 -13.99 1.10 1.72
C MET A 72 -14.45 -0.32 1.38
N LEU A 73 -15.67 -0.70 1.79
CA LEU A 73 -16.28 -1.98 1.46
C LEU A 73 -16.54 -2.11 -0.05
N ASP A 74 -17.03 -1.04 -0.67
CA ASP A 74 -17.35 -0.99 -2.11
C ASP A 74 -16.10 -0.86 -3.00
N ALA A 75 -14.92 -0.59 -2.42
CA ALA A 75 -13.70 -0.44 -3.18
C ALA A 75 -13.37 -1.75 -3.91
N SER A 76 -13.11 -1.64 -5.21
CA SER A 76 -12.52 -2.74 -5.96
C SER A 76 -11.12 -3.06 -5.44
N TRP A 77 -10.66 -4.28 -5.72
CA TRP A 77 -9.30 -4.68 -5.38
C TRP A 77 -8.25 -3.75 -6.02
N GLN A 78 -8.45 -3.35 -7.29
CA GLN A 78 -7.53 -2.44 -7.99
C GLN A 78 -7.46 -1.07 -7.31
N GLN A 79 -8.59 -0.55 -6.86
CA GLN A 79 -8.68 0.70 -6.12
C GLN A 79 -7.89 0.68 -4.79
N ARG A 80 -7.90 -0.44 -4.07
CA ARG A 80 -7.10 -0.60 -2.84
C ARG A 80 -5.60 -0.67 -3.14
N VAL A 81 -5.23 -1.33 -4.22
CA VAL A 81 -3.84 -1.41 -4.71
C VAL A 81 -3.30 -0.05 -5.12
N ASP A 82 -4.11 0.75 -5.81
CA ASP A 82 -3.72 2.09 -6.24
C ASP A 82 -3.50 3.01 -5.03
N ALA A 83 -4.31 2.87 -3.97
CA ALA A 83 -4.09 3.58 -2.72
C ALA A 83 -2.81 3.13 -2.01
N LEU A 84 -2.54 1.82 -1.96
CA LEU A 84 -1.27 1.27 -1.42
C LEU A 84 -0.05 1.82 -2.18
N HIS A 85 -0.14 1.93 -3.50
CA HIS A 85 0.89 2.58 -4.32
C HIS A 85 1.14 4.04 -3.95
N GLY A 86 0.07 4.82 -3.76
CA GLY A 86 0.18 6.20 -3.30
C GLY A 86 0.94 6.30 -1.98
N LEU A 87 0.72 5.33 -1.09
CA LEU A 87 1.37 5.29 0.22
C LEU A 87 2.85 4.97 0.18
N LEU A 88 3.23 3.96 -0.59
CA LEU A 88 4.62 3.61 -0.79
C LEU A 88 5.41 4.83 -1.28
N ARG A 89 4.83 5.64 -2.16
CA ARG A 89 5.48 6.85 -2.69
C ARG A 89 5.73 7.97 -1.67
N ARG A 90 5.19 7.87 -0.46
CA ARG A 90 5.48 8.83 0.63
C ARG A 90 6.72 8.46 1.43
N VAL A 91 7.27 7.25 1.24
CA VAL A 91 8.58 6.87 1.80
C VAL A 91 9.67 7.64 1.05
N PRO A 92 10.55 8.40 1.75
CA PRO A 92 11.64 9.12 1.09
C PRO A 92 12.48 8.19 0.23
N ARG A 93 12.73 8.60 -1.03
CA ARG A 93 13.43 7.85 -2.10
C ARG A 93 12.65 6.71 -2.76
N LEU A 94 11.40 6.44 -2.37
CA LEU A 94 10.55 5.46 -3.05
C LEU A 94 9.66 6.16 -4.09
N GLY A 95 10.11 6.14 -5.35
CA GLY A 95 9.34 6.68 -6.48
C GLY A 95 8.27 5.71 -7.01
N PRO A 96 7.51 6.10 -8.05
CA PRO A 96 6.50 5.25 -8.68
C PRO A 96 7.03 3.86 -9.08
N VAL A 97 8.25 3.81 -9.66
CA VAL A 97 8.91 2.56 -10.04
C VAL A 97 9.22 1.68 -8.83
N GLY A 98 9.66 2.28 -7.72
CA GLY A 98 9.96 1.56 -6.49
C GLY A 98 8.71 0.94 -5.85
N ALA A 99 7.56 1.62 -5.93
CA ALA A 99 6.29 1.08 -5.48
C ALA A 99 5.85 -0.14 -6.29
N HIS A 100 6.01 -0.11 -7.62
CA HIS A 100 5.74 -1.26 -8.48
C HIS A 100 6.65 -2.46 -8.16
N ILE A 101 7.96 -2.21 -7.96
CA ILE A 101 8.90 -3.26 -7.56
C ILE A 101 8.45 -3.89 -6.24
N PHE A 102 8.19 -3.07 -5.23
CA PHE A 102 7.76 -3.57 -3.92
C PHE A 102 6.48 -4.42 -4.03
N CYS A 103 5.45 -3.93 -4.74
CA CYS A 103 4.20 -4.65 -4.86
C CYS A 103 4.35 -6.00 -5.58
N ARG A 104 5.24 -6.11 -6.58
CA ARG A 104 5.49 -7.40 -7.25
C ARG A 104 6.12 -8.42 -6.31
N GLU A 105 7.15 -8.04 -5.57
CA GLU A 105 7.88 -8.94 -4.64
C GLU A 105 7.02 -9.29 -3.41
N ALA A 106 6.23 -8.33 -2.92
CA ALA A 106 5.37 -8.55 -1.75
C ALA A 106 4.28 -9.60 -1.99
N GLN A 107 3.90 -9.87 -3.24
CA GLN A 107 2.98 -10.98 -3.55
C GLN A 107 3.48 -12.33 -3.05
N ASP A 108 4.78 -12.57 -2.95
CA ASP A 108 5.32 -13.87 -2.52
C ASP A 108 4.96 -14.17 -1.05
N VAL A 109 4.74 -13.13 -0.24
CA VAL A 109 4.46 -13.25 1.19
C VAL A 109 3.11 -12.68 1.62
N TRP A 110 2.46 -11.85 0.79
CA TRP A 110 1.16 -11.21 1.06
C TRP A 110 0.12 -11.69 0.04
N PRO A 111 -0.63 -12.77 0.37
CA PRO A 111 -1.68 -13.30 -0.52
C PRO A 111 -2.73 -12.26 -0.92
N GLU A 112 -3.00 -11.27 -0.06
CA GLU A 112 -4.00 -10.21 -0.29
C GLU A 112 -3.61 -9.27 -1.45
N LEU A 113 -2.31 -9.20 -1.77
CA LEU A 113 -1.79 -8.41 -2.88
C LEU A 113 -1.85 -9.16 -4.21
N ARG A 114 -2.34 -10.41 -4.23
CA ARG A 114 -2.48 -11.19 -5.45
C ARG A 114 -3.89 -10.97 -6.06
N PRO A 115 -4.01 -10.90 -7.39
CA PRO A 115 -2.96 -10.80 -8.40
C PRO A 115 -2.61 -9.34 -8.71
N TYR A 116 -1.35 -8.96 -8.56
CA TYR A 116 -0.83 -7.64 -8.90
C TYR A 116 0.05 -7.69 -10.14
N VAL A 117 -0.30 -6.88 -11.15
CA VAL A 117 0.46 -6.74 -12.41
C VAL A 117 0.55 -5.27 -12.76
N ASP A 118 1.77 -4.76 -12.90
CA ASP A 118 2.02 -3.41 -13.40
C ASP A 118 2.21 -3.36 -14.92
N ALA A 119 2.27 -2.15 -15.47
CA ALA A 119 2.41 -1.93 -16.91
C ALA A 119 3.68 -2.58 -17.49
N LYS A 120 4.77 -2.64 -16.73
CA LYS A 120 6.03 -3.21 -17.20
C LYS A 120 5.97 -4.74 -17.28
N ALA A 121 5.29 -5.38 -16.33
CA ALA A 121 4.97 -6.80 -16.41
C ALA A 121 4.01 -7.10 -17.57
N ALA A 122 3.00 -6.25 -17.80
CA ALA A 122 2.08 -6.39 -18.93
C ALA A 122 2.80 -6.25 -20.29
N ASP A 123 3.77 -5.34 -20.42
CA ASP A 123 4.63 -5.21 -21.62
C ASP A 123 5.41 -6.50 -21.89
N GLY A 124 5.92 -7.14 -20.84
CA GLY A 124 6.60 -8.43 -20.91
C GLY A 124 5.68 -9.54 -21.41
N ALA A 125 4.47 -9.63 -20.86
CA ALA A 125 3.46 -10.60 -21.28
C ALA A 125 3.12 -10.44 -22.77
N LYS A 126 2.92 -9.18 -23.21
CA LYS A 126 2.63 -8.86 -24.60
C LYS A 126 3.73 -9.35 -25.56
N ARG A 127 5.01 -9.26 -25.17
CA ARG A 127 6.13 -9.75 -26.01
C ARG A 127 6.14 -11.26 -26.18
N LEU A 128 5.57 -12.00 -25.23
CA LEU A 128 5.44 -13.45 -25.27
C LEU A 128 4.08 -13.91 -25.80
N SER A 129 3.25 -12.99 -26.31
CA SER A 129 1.87 -13.26 -26.73
C SER A 129 1.00 -13.87 -25.62
N LEU A 130 1.28 -13.53 -24.36
CA LEU A 130 0.49 -13.91 -23.20
C LEU A 130 -0.62 -12.87 -22.91
N PRO A 131 -1.68 -13.23 -22.15
CA PRO A 131 -2.65 -12.28 -21.64
C PRO A 131 -1.98 -11.16 -20.83
N THR A 132 -2.50 -9.93 -20.89
CA THR A 132 -1.88 -8.75 -20.25
C THR A 132 -2.58 -8.30 -18.97
N THR A 133 -3.71 -8.90 -18.60
CA THR A 133 -4.47 -8.52 -17.40
C THR A 133 -4.06 -9.37 -16.21
N ALA A 134 -4.10 -8.79 -15.01
CA ALA A 134 -3.73 -9.49 -13.78
C ALA A 134 -4.55 -10.77 -13.55
N ARG A 135 -5.86 -10.72 -13.82
CA ARG A 135 -6.77 -11.85 -13.64
C ARG A 135 -6.49 -13.00 -14.60
N GLU A 136 -6.17 -12.71 -15.86
CA GLU A 136 -5.89 -13.76 -16.84
C GLU A 136 -4.49 -14.37 -16.62
N LEU A 137 -3.50 -13.56 -16.27
CA LEU A 137 -2.16 -14.06 -15.90
C LEU A 137 -2.19 -14.96 -14.67
N ALA A 138 -3.04 -14.64 -13.69
CA ALA A 138 -3.21 -15.47 -12.49
C ALA A 138 -3.79 -16.85 -12.75
N LYS A 139 -4.42 -17.10 -13.91
CA LYS A 139 -4.92 -18.44 -14.27
C LYS A 139 -3.82 -19.35 -14.83
N LEU A 140 -2.66 -18.79 -15.19
CA LEU A 140 -1.58 -19.54 -15.85
C LEU A 140 -0.62 -20.21 -14.87
N VAL A 141 -0.61 -19.77 -13.62
CA VAL A 141 0.33 -20.24 -12.58
C VAL A 141 -0.40 -20.43 -11.26
N SER A 142 0.23 -21.15 -10.33
CA SER A 142 -0.26 -21.21 -8.95
C SER A 142 -0.25 -19.80 -8.32
N ALA A 143 -1.08 -19.57 -7.30
CA ALA A 143 -1.10 -18.28 -6.61
C ALA A 143 0.27 -17.93 -6.02
N ASP A 144 1.05 -18.93 -5.60
CA ASP A 144 2.38 -18.76 -5.00
C ASP A 144 3.47 -18.39 -6.03
N ASP A 145 3.21 -18.65 -7.32
CA ASP A 145 4.14 -18.32 -8.41
C ASP A 145 3.86 -16.95 -9.05
N LEU A 146 2.84 -16.21 -8.59
CA LEU A 146 2.43 -14.93 -9.20
C LEU A 146 3.51 -13.84 -9.10
N GLY A 147 4.19 -13.70 -7.96
CA GLY A 147 5.29 -12.75 -7.82
C GLY A 147 6.44 -13.11 -8.75
N ARG A 148 6.82 -14.39 -8.78
CA ARG A 148 7.84 -14.93 -9.70
C ARG A 148 7.50 -14.70 -11.17
N LEU A 149 6.27 -14.96 -11.59
CA LEU A 149 5.79 -14.73 -12.95
C LEU A 149 5.93 -13.25 -13.33
N THR A 150 5.40 -12.35 -12.51
CA THR A 150 5.43 -10.90 -12.82
C THR A 150 6.84 -10.33 -12.86
N ALA A 151 7.73 -10.81 -12.00
CA ALA A 151 9.15 -10.46 -12.04
C ALA A 151 9.84 -10.98 -13.32
N ALA A 152 9.51 -12.19 -13.79
CA ALA A 152 10.02 -12.74 -15.04
C ALA A 152 9.57 -11.93 -16.26
N LEU A 153 8.29 -11.57 -16.32
CA LEU A 153 7.72 -10.73 -17.38
C LEU A 153 8.41 -9.35 -17.45
N VAL A 154 8.70 -8.72 -16.30
CA VAL A 154 9.47 -7.46 -16.28
C VAL A 154 10.87 -7.64 -16.90
N ARG A 155 11.57 -8.74 -16.60
CA ARG A 155 12.88 -9.02 -17.21
C ARG A 155 12.78 -9.16 -18.73
N VAL A 156 11.76 -9.86 -19.22
CA VAL A 156 11.46 -9.99 -20.66
C VAL A 156 11.12 -8.64 -21.32
N SER A 157 10.45 -7.75 -20.59
CA SER A 157 10.15 -6.39 -21.08
C SER A 157 11.43 -5.54 -21.24
N LEU A 158 12.47 -5.82 -20.44
CA LEU A 158 13.73 -5.09 -20.44
C LEU A 158 14.76 -5.69 -21.42
N ASP A 159 14.73 -7.00 -21.65
CA ASP A 159 15.66 -7.71 -22.52
C ASP A 159 14.95 -8.38 -23.72
N ARG A 160 15.17 -7.84 -24.92
CA ARG A 160 14.60 -8.41 -26.17
C ARG A 160 15.20 -9.76 -26.53
N LYS A 161 16.45 -10.05 -26.17
CA LYS A 161 17.09 -11.35 -26.44
C LYS A 161 16.49 -12.45 -25.56
N LEU A 162 16.10 -12.09 -24.33
CA LEU A 162 15.42 -13.01 -23.41
C LEU A 162 14.05 -13.44 -23.95
N ALA A 163 13.30 -12.53 -24.59
CA ALA A 163 12.03 -12.85 -25.22
C ALA A 163 12.19 -13.91 -26.33
N GLY A 164 13.24 -13.77 -27.17
CA GLY A 164 13.56 -14.75 -28.22
C GLY A 164 13.85 -16.13 -27.63
N LYS A 165 14.74 -16.22 -26.63
CA LYS A 165 15.06 -17.50 -25.97
C LYS A 165 13.85 -18.25 -25.43
N VAL A 166 12.91 -17.53 -24.79
CA VAL A 166 11.69 -18.14 -24.23
C VAL A 166 10.72 -18.64 -25.32
N LEU A 167 10.73 -18.00 -26.50
CA LEU A 167 9.90 -18.40 -27.64
C LEU A 167 10.56 -19.51 -28.46
N ASP A 168 11.89 -19.53 -28.55
CA ASP A 168 12.66 -20.55 -29.28
C ASP A 168 12.66 -21.91 -28.55
N GLU A 169 12.45 -21.94 -27.22
CA GLU A 169 12.30 -23.17 -26.42
C GLU A 169 10.88 -23.79 -26.50
N ARG A 170 9.97 -23.23 -27.30
CA ARG A 170 8.62 -23.77 -27.52
C ARG A 170 8.52 -24.77 -28.68
N ASP A 171 9.58 -24.93 -29.46
CA ASP A 171 9.71 -25.89 -30.56
C ASP A 171 10.43 -27.18 -30.11
#